data_AF-A0A964NEB1-F1
#
_entry.id   AF-A0A964NEB1-F1
#
_cell.length_a   1.000
_cell.length_b   1.000
_cell.length_c   1.000
_cell.angle_alpha   90.00
_cell.angle_beta   90.00
_cell.angle_gamma   90.00
#
_symmetry.space_group_name_H-M   'P 1'
#
loop_
_entity.id
_entity.type
_entity.pdbx_description
1 polymer ?
#
loop_
_entity_poly.entity_id
_entity_poly.type
_entity_poly.pdbx_seq_one_letter_code
_entity_poly.pdbx_strand_id
1 'polypeptide(L)'
;GAVLGTLWLGVVPLVSGLIIQLFGLRFMATLSGIAFMSHQVGSFLGAWGGGYIFNMFGNYNLAWQLAVAIGLAAGLFQMTMNTQPSERIRLQSA
;
A
#
# COMPACT_ATOMS: atom_id res chain seq x y z
N GLY A 1 20.30 1.39 7.05
CA GLY A 1 19.37 0.70 7.98
C GLY A 1 18.12 1.52 8.23
N ALA A 2 18.24 2.65 8.93
CA ALA A 2 17.11 3.47 9.37
C ALA A 2 16.13 3.86 8.25
N VAL A 3 16.62 4.32 7.09
CA VAL A 3 15.76 4.72 5.96
C VAL A 3 14.89 3.56 5.45
N LEU A 4 15.48 2.38 5.25
CA LEU A 4 14.72 1.19 4.86
C LEU A 4 13.75 0.78 5.96
N GLY A 5 14.14 0.81 7.24
CA GLY A 5 13.25 0.50 8.36
C GLY A 5 12.04 1.42 8.41
N THR A 6 12.24 2.73 8.27
CA THR A 6 11.16 3.73 8.28
C THR A 6 10.24 3.58 7.09
N LEU A 7 10.78 3.43 5.88
CA LEU A 7 9.97 3.31 4.65
C LEU A 7 9.26 1.95 4.54
N TRP A 8 9.86 0.88 5.06
CA TRP A 8 9.34 -0.47 4.97
C TRP A 8 8.29 -0.78 6.05
N LEU A 9 8.56 -0.41 7.31
CA LEU A 9 7.68 -0.74 8.44
C LEU A 9 6.74 0.40 8.86
N GLY A 10 7.08 1.65 8.53
CA GLY A 10 6.31 2.83 8.95
C GLY A 10 4.92 2.92 8.33
N VAL A 11 4.67 2.25 7.20
CA VAL A 11 3.41 2.31 6.47
C VAL A 11 2.26 1.65 7.25
N VAL A 12 2.54 0.59 8.02
CA VAL A 12 1.52 -0.17 8.76
C VAL A 12 0.75 0.69 9.77
N PRO A 13 1.41 1.40 10.72
CA PRO A 13 0.71 2.29 11.64
C PRO A 13 0.06 3.48 10.94
N LEU A 14 0.67 4.02 9.87
CA LEU A 14 0.11 5.12 9.09
C LEU A 14 -1.21 4.75 8.41
N VAL A 15 -1.26 3.61 7.72
CA VAL A 15 -2.49 3.11 7.06
C VAL A 15 -3.57 2.81 8.09
N SER A 16 -3.20 2.21 9.23
CA SER A 16 -4.16 1.92 10.31
C SER A 16 -4.76 3.19 10.89
N GLY A 17 -3.94 4.22 11.16
CA GLY A 17 -4.42 5.53 11.62
C GLY A 17 -5.32 6.22 10.59
N LEU A 18 -4.97 6.14 9.31
CA LEU A 18 -5.76 6.74 8.22
C LEU A 18 -7.11 6.05 8.05
N ILE A 19 -7.19 4.71 8.16
CA ILE A 19 -8.47 3.99 8.13
C ILE A 19 -9.39 4.48 9.25
N ILE A 20 -8.85 4.63 10.46
CA ILE A 20 -9.62 5.14 11.61
C ILE A 20 -10.08 6.58 11.36
N GLN A 21 -9.20 7.44 10.86
CA GLN A 21 -9.54 8.83 10.58
C GLN A 21 -10.63 8.97 9.51
N LEU A 22 -10.56 8.16 8.45
CA LEU A 22 -11.48 8.27 7.31
C LEU A 22 -12.82 7.56 7.55
N PHE A 23 -12.79 6.39 8.19
CA PHE A 23 -13.93 5.48 8.28
C PHE A 23 -14.34 5.14 9.72
N GLY A 24 -13.59 5.57 10.74
CA GLY A 24 -13.86 5.26 12.14
C GLY A 24 -13.58 3.80 12.52
N LEU A 25 -13.79 3.46 13.79
CA LEU A 25 -13.40 2.15 14.35
C LEU A 25 -14.31 0.99 13.90
N ARG A 26 -15.58 1.26 13.55
CA ARG A 26 -16.60 0.23 13.27
C ARG A 26 -16.19 -0.78 12.19
N PHE A 27 -15.46 -0.35 11.16
CA PHE A 27 -15.04 -1.21 10.05
C PHE A 27 -13.51 -1.37 9.97
N MET A 28 -12.80 -1.00 11.03
CA MET A 28 -11.33 -1.01 11.04
C MET A 28 -10.78 -2.40 10.69
N ALA A 29 -11.27 -3.46 11.34
CA ALA A 29 -10.79 -4.82 11.10
C ALA A 29 -11.01 -5.28 9.64
N THR A 30 -12.18 -4.99 9.07
CA THR A 30 -12.50 -5.38 7.69
C THR A 30 -11.66 -4.61 6.68
N LEU A 31 -11.54 -3.28 6.83
CA LEU A 31 -10.76 -2.46 5.92
C LEU A 31 -9.25 -2.77 6.02
N SER A 32 -8.73 -2.97 7.23
CA SER A 32 -7.35 -3.44 7.43
C SER A 32 -7.14 -4.84 6.85
N GLY A 33 -8.13 -5.74 6.95
CA GLY A 33 -8.09 -7.06 6.33
C GLY A 33 -8.05 -7.01 4.80
N ILE A 34 -8.86 -6.14 4.18
CA ILE A 34 -8.84 -5.92 2.72
C ILE A 34 -7.49 -5.32 2.28
N ALA A 35 -6.96 -4.36 3.03
CA ALA A 35 -5.65 -3.79 2.76
C ALA A 35 -4.54 -4.85 2.86
N PHE A 36 -4.58 -5.71 3.89
CA PHE A 36 -3.65 -6.80 4.06
C PHE A 36 -3.75 -7.83 2.93
N MET A 37 -4.96 -8.26 2.56
CA MET A 37 -5.18 -9.17 1.43
C MET A 37 -4.61 -8.59 0.13
N SER A 38 -4.86 -7.31 -0.14
CA SER A 38 -4.33 -6.60 -1.31
C SER A 38 -2.80 -6.59 -1.30
N HIS A 39 -2.19 -6.38 -0.13
CA HIS A 39 -0.74 -6.49 0.05
C HIS A 39 -0.23 -7.90 -0.25
N GLN A 40 -0.91 -8.96 0.20
CA GLN A 40 -0.53 -10.35 -0.10
C GLN A 40 -0.57 -10.65 -1.60
N VAL A 41 -1.61 -10.18 -2.31
CA VAL A 41 -1.70 -10.32 -3.77
C VAL A 41 -0.54 -9.61 -4.46
N GLY A 42 -0.24 -8.36 -4.06
CA GLY A 42 0.91 -7.62 -4.59
C GLY A 42 2.23 -8.33 -4.33
N SER A 43 2.45 -8.84 -3.13
CA SER A 43 3.65 -9.59 -2.74
C SER A 43 3.81 -10.87 -3.56
N PHE A 44 2.71 -11.60 -3.78
CA PHE A 44 2.71 -12.77 -4.65
C PHE A 44 3.09 -12.41 -6.09
N LEU A 45 2.42 -11.42 -6.68
CA LEU A 45 2.68 -10.99 -8.06
C LEU A 45 4.10 -10.43 -8.24
N GLY A 46 4.62 -9.71 -7.25
CA GLY A 46 5.98 -9.18 -7.26
C GLY A 46 7.03 -10.29 -7.22
N ALA A 47 6.91 -11.24 -6.29
CA ALA A 47 7.86 -12.35 -6.16
C ALA A 47 7.78 -13.30 -7.36
N TRP A 48 6.58 -13.72 -7.75
CA TRP A 48 6.36 -14.60 -8.89
C TRP A 48 6.76 -13.95 -10.21
N GLY A 49 6.32 -12.71 -10.44
CA GLY A 49 6.65 -11.95 -11.65
C GLY A 49 8.14 -11.65 -11.76
N GLY A 50 8.82 -11.36 -10.65
CA GLY A 50 10.28 -11.21 -10.61
C GLY A 50 11.01 -12.49 -11.03
N GLY A 51 10.58 -13.65 -10.52
CA GLY A 51 11.10 -14.95 -10.95
C GLY A 51 10.82 -15.26 -12.42
N TYR A 52 9.62 -14.93 -12.91
CA TYR A 52 9.26 -15.10 -14.32
C TYR A 52 10.14 -14.24 -15.25
N ILE A 53 10.34 -12.96 -14.91
CA ILE A 53 11.23 -12.06 -15.65
C ILE A 53 12.66 -12.61 -15.66
N PHE A 54 13.16 -13.09 -14.52
CA PHE A 54 14.49 -13.69 -14.46
C PHE A 54 14.61 -14.92 -15.36
N ASN A 55 13.61 -15.80 -15.36
CA ASN A 55 13.60 -16.99 -16.24
C ASN A 55 13.63 -16.62 -17.73
N MET A 56 13.00 -15.50 -18.12
CA MET A 56 12.94 -15.06 -19.51
C MET A 56 14.21 -14.31 -19.97
N PHE A 57 14.76 -13.43 -19.12
CA PHE A 57 15.85 -12.51 -19.50
C PHE A 57 17.20 -12.83 -18.85
N GLY A 58 17.25 -13.79 -17.93
CA GLY A 58 18.45 -14.18 -17.17
C GLY A 58 18.93 -13.12 -16.17
N ASN A 59 18.15 -12.07 -15.92
CA ASN A 59 18.50 -10.98 -15.01
C ASN A 59 17.25 -10.26 -14.46
N TYR A 60 17.44 -9.41 -13.44
CA TYR A 60 16.37 -8.69 -12.74
C TYR A 60 16.19 -7.22 -13.18
N ASN A 61 16.89 -6.73 -14.21
CA ASN A 61 16.89 -5.30 -14.54
C ASN A 61 15.47 -4.79 -14.83
N LEU A 62 14.70 -5.54 -15.62
CA LEU A 62 13.32 -5.18 -15.93
C LEU A 62 12.41 -5.26 -14.70
N ALA A 63 12.61 -6.25 -13.82
CA ALA A 63 11.85 -6.37 -12.58
C ALA A 63 12.08 -5.14 -11.66
N TRP A 64 13.32 -4.67 -11.54
CA TRP A 64 13.66 -3.47 -10.79
C TRP A 64 13.06 -2.21 -11.40
N GLN A 65 13.11 -2.05 -12.73
CA GLN A 65 12.50 -0.91 -13.41
C GLN A 65 10.98 -0.85 -13.17
N LEU A 66 10.30 -2.00 -13.26
CA LEU A 66 8.88 -2.12 -12.95
C LEU A 66 8.59 -1.81 -11.48
N ALA A 67 9.40 -2.32 -10.55
CA ALA A 67 9.25 -2.03 -9.13
C ALA A 67 9.36 -0.52 -8.81
N VAL A 68 10.32 0.17 -9.44
CA VAL A 68 10.47 1.62 -9.32
C VAL A 68 9.26 2.34 -9.91
N ALA A 69 8.81 1.97 -11.11
CA ALA A 69 7.65 2.59 -11.75
C ALA A 69 6.36 2.44 -10.92
N ILE A 70 6.10 1.24 -10.38
CA ILE A 70 4.97 0.96 -9.51
C ILE A 70 5.07 1.76 -8.21
N GLY A 71 6.25 1.82 -7.59
CA GLY A 71 6.48 2.59 -6.37
C GLY A 71 6.21 4.09 -6.55
N LEU A 72 6.67 4.68 -7.67
CA LEU A 72 6.40 6.07 -8.00
C LEU A 72 4.92 6.33 -8.25
N ALA A 73 4.24 5.44 -8.99
CA ALA A 73 2.81 5.56 -9.22
C ALA A 73 2.00 5.47 -7.91
N ALA A 74 2.33 4.50 -7.05
CA ALA A 74 1.69 4.35 -5.75
C ALA A 74 1.90 5.58 -4.85
N GLY A 75 3.12 6.13 -4.83
CA GLY A 75 3.42 7.37 -4.12
C GLY A 75 2.59 8.56 -4.63
N LEU A 76 2.45 8.70 -5.95
CA LEU A 76 1.64 9.75 -6.55
C LEU A 76 0.15 9.62 -6.20
N PHE A 77 -0.41 8.41 -6.28
CA PHE A 77 -1.78 8.15 -5.85
C PHE A 77 -1.97 8.50 -4.38
N GLN A 78 -1.01 8.16 -3.52
CA GLN A 78 -1.08 8.49 -2.10
C GLN A 78 -1.04 10.00 -1.85
N MET A 79 -0.23 10.76 -2.59
CA MET A 79 -0.16 12.23 -2.48
C MET A 79 -1.44 12.93 -2.96
N THR A 80 -2.15 12.32 -3.91
CA THR A 80 -3.37 12.90 -4.52
C THR A 80 -4.66 12.35 -3.92
N MET A 81 -4.57 11.40 -2.99
CA MET A 81 -5.73 10.76 -2.37
C MET A 81 -6.50 11.74 -1.47
N ASN A 82 -7.82 11.62 -1.49
CA ASN A 82 -8.68 12.35 -0.57
C ASN A 82 -8.48 11.86 0.87
N THR A 83 -8.09 12.78 1.76
CA THR A 83 -7.88 12.53 3.19
C THR A 83 -9.00 13.06 4.07
N GLN A 84 -10.08 13.57 3.47
CA GLN A 84 -11.26 14.03 4.22
C GLN A 84 -12.05 12.84 4.77
N PRO A 85 -12.52 12.88 6.02
CA PRO A 85 -13.37 11.84 6.58
C PRO A 85 -14.60 11.57 5.71
N SER A 86 -15.03 10.31 5.67
CA SER A 86 -16.27 9.93 4.98
C SER A 86 -17.45 10.74 5.50
N GLU A 87 -18.44 10.97 4.64
CA GLU A 87 -19.62 11.79 4.97
C GLU A 87 -20.33 11.30 6.24
N ARG A 88 -20.42 9.98 6.41
CA ARG A 88 -20.93 9.36 7.64
C ARG A 88 -20.20 9.85 8.89
N ILE A 89 -18.87 9.90 8.87
CA ILE A 89 -18.07 10.35 10.01
C ILE A 89 -18.25 11.85 10.19
N ARG A 90 -18.24 12.65 9.11
CA ARG A 90 -18.44 14.10 9.20
C ARG A 90 -19.78 14.49 9.82
N LEU A 91 -20.86 13.80 9.45
CA LEU A 91 -22.22 14.04 9.97
C LEU A 91 -22.38 13.61 11.43
N GLN A 92 -21.54 12.70 11.93
CA GLN A 92 -21.52 12.30 13.35
C GLN A 92 -20.77 13.29 14.25
N SER A 93 -19.93 14.14 13.66
CA SER A 93 -19.12 15.15 14.36
C SER A 93 -19.66 16.58 14.29
N ALA A 94 -20.75 16.79 13.54
CA ALA A 94 -21.45 18.07 13.42
C ALA A 94 -22.64 18.13 14.40
#